data_AF-A0AAW9IFU4-F1
#
_entry.id   AF-A0AAW9IFU4-F1
#
_cell.length_a   1.000
_cell.length_b   1.000
_cell.length_c   1.000
_cell.angle_alpha   90.00
_cell.angle_beta   90.00
_cell.angle_gamma   90.00
#
_symmetry.space_group_name_H-M   'P 1'
#
loop_
_entity.id
_entity.type
_entity.pdbx_description
1 polymer ?
#
loop_
_entity_poly.entity_id
_entity_poly.type
_entity_poly.pdbx_seq_one_letter_code
_entity_poly.pdbx_strand_id
1 'polypeptide(L)' 'LRVFINPEILEVSGTQMGEEGCLSVPGEFADVERPNYVKVKALNEKGKEFILEATDFLARAVLHENDHLNGTLFVDYLK' A
#
# COMPACT_ATOMS: atom_id res chain seq x y z
N LEU A 1 10.96 -9.39 7.19
CA LEU A 1 10.99 -8.62 5.93
C LEU A 1 10.04 -9.31 4.95
N ARG A 2 9.15 -8.57 4.28
CA ARG A 2 8.35 -9.09 3.15
C ARG A 2 8.84 -8.40 1.89
N VAL A 3 9.00 -9.15 0.81
CA VAL A 3 9.50 -8.63 -0.48
C VAL A 3 8.41 -8.81 -1.52
N PHE A 4 8.08 -7.72 -2.22
CA PHE A 4 7.09 -7.67 -3.28
C PHE A 4 7.79 -7.17 -4.54
N ILE A 5 8.03 -8.07 -5.48
CA ILE A 5 8.56 -7.73 -6.80
C ILE A 5 7.40 -7.87 -7.79
N ASN A 6 7.22 -6.86 -8.64
CA ASN A 6 6.11 -6.76 -9.60
C ASN A 6 4.73 -6.98 -8.95
N PRO A 7 4.37 -6.23 -7.89
CA PRO A 7 3.07 -6.37 -7.27
C PRO A 7 1.94 -5.97 -8.25
N GLU A 8 0.85 -6.73 -8.21
CA GLU A 8 -0.38 -6.48 -8.95
C GLU A 8 -1.55 -6.53 -7.96
N ILE A 9 -2.24 -5.40 -7.80
CA ILE A 9 -3.45 -5.32 -6.98
C ILE A 9 -4.58 -6.03 -7.73
N LEU A 10 -5.05 -7.14 -7.16
CA LEU A 10 -6.13 -7.95 -7.74
C LEU A 10 -7.51 -7.48 -7.26
N GLU A 11 -7.61 -7.07 -6.00
CA GLU A 11 -8.87 -6.68 -5.36
C GLU A 11 -8.62 -5.71 -4.22
N VAL A 12 -9.53 -4.76 -4.03
CA VAL A 12 -9.61 -3.87 -2.87
C VAL A 12 -11.06 -3.76 -2.42
N SER A 13 -11.30 -3.64 -1.12
CA SER A 13 -12.65 -3.44 -0.60
C SER A 13 -12.67 -2.78 0.78
N GLY A 14 -13.84 -2.29 1.18
CA GLY A 14 -14.05 -1.53 2.41
C GLY A 14 -13.35 -0.17 2.41
N THR A 15 -13.42 0.52 3.55
CA THR A 15 -12.83 1.85 3.75
C THR A 15 -12.28 1.95 5.17
N GLN A 16 -11.14 2.62 5.32
CA GLN A 16 -10.52 2.98 6.59
C GLN A 16 -9.95 4.41 6.50
N MET A 17 -10.07 5.14 7.60
CA MET A 17 -9.34 6.39 7.83
C MET A 17 -8.18 6.11 8.79
N GLY A 18 -7.06 6.80 8.59
CA GLY A 18 -5.89 6.65 9.45
C GLY A 18 -4.68 7.42 8.93
N GLU A 19 -3.77 7.69 9.85
CA GLU A 19 -2.59 8.52 9.60
C GLU A 19 -1.58 7.81 8.70
N GLU A 20 -1.09 8.52 7.69
CA GLU A 20 0.07 8.16 6.89
C GLU A 20 1.18 9.20 7.08
N GLY A 21 2.41 8.71 7.07
CA GLY A 21 3.62 9.50 6.86
C GLY A 21 4.51 8.77 5.85
N CYS A 22 5.48 9.47 5.26
CA CYS A 22 6.36 8.88 4.26
C CYS A 22 7.80 9.39 4.41
N LEU A 23 8.79 8.50 4.25
CA LEU A 23 10.20 8.91 4.23
C LEU A 23 10.53 9.83 3.05
N SER A 24 9.77 9.75 1.96
CA SER A 24 9.89 10.64 0.81
C SER A 24 9.31 12.04 1.07
N VAL A 25 8.52 12.22 2.14
CA VAL A 25 7.91 13.50 2.55
C VAL A 25 8.19 13.73 4.05
N PRO A 26 9.45 14.02 4.42
CA PRO A 26 9.86 14.03 5.82
C PRO A 26 9.15 15.12 6.62
N GLY A 27 8.61 14.74 7.79
CA GLY A 27 7.96 15.65 8.73
C GLY A 27 6.45 15.84 8.52
N GLU A 28 5.91 15.31 7.43
CA GLU A 28 4.48 15.42 7.11
C GLU A 28 3.72 14.16 7.51
N PHE A 29 2.57 14.37 8.15
CA PHE A 29 1.64 13.32 8.58
C PHE A 29 0.21 13.81 8.34
N ALA A 30 -0.65 12.94 7.82
CA ALA A 30 -2.05 13.26 7.59
C ALA A 30 -2.93 12.01 7.58
N ASP A 31 -4.20 12.17 7.96
CA ASP A 31 -5.20 11.11 7.80
C ASP A 31 -5.58 10.95 6.33
N VAL A 32 -5.42 9.73 5.81
CA VAL A 32 -5.73 9.37 4.41
C VAL A 32 -6.79 8.27 4.38
N GLU A 33 -7.79 8.44 3.53
CA GLU A 33 -8.78 7.38 3.26
C GLU A 33 -8.16 6.28 2.40
N ARG A 34 -8.24 5.03 2.84
CA ARG A 34 -7.76 3.85 2.11
C ARG A 34 -8.78 2.72 2.13
N PRO A 35 -8.74 1.80 1.17
CA PRO A 35 -9.38 0.50 1.32
C PRO A 35 -8.96 -0.23 2.60
N ASN A 36 -9.92 -0.86 3.29
CA ASN A 36 -9.62 -1.64 4.50
C ASN A 36 -9.05 -3.03 4.18
N TYR A 37 -9.24 -3.51 2.95
CA TYR A 37 -8.78 -4.80 2.47
C TYR A 37 -8.05 -4.65 1.13
N VAL A 38 -7.01 -5.46 0.93
CA VAL A 38 -6.32 -5.62 -0.35
C VAL A 38 -5.93 -7.08 -0.59
N LYS A 39 -6.07 -7.52 -1.85
CA LYS A 39 -5.49 -8.74 -2.39
C LYS A 39 -4.45 -8.39 -3.43
N VAL A 40 -3.21 -8.82 -3.20
CA VAL A 40 -2.08 -8.52 -4.08
C VAL A 40 -1.36 -9.79 -4.48
N LYS A 41 -1.03 -9.91 -5.77
CA LYS A 41 -0.13 -10.93 -6.31
C LYS A 41 1.25 -10.31 -6.48
N ALA A 42 2.31 -11.02 -6.10
CA ALA A 42 3.68 -10.55 -6.28
C ALA A 42 4.67 -11.72 -6.34
N LEU A 43 5.90 -11.43 -6.75
CA LEU A 43 7.05 -12.34 -6.61
C LEU A 43 7.80 -12.02 -5.31
N ASN A 44 8.28 -13.05 -4.61
CA ASN A 44 9.20 -12.87 -3.49
C ASN A 44 10.65 -12.70 -3.96
N GLU A 45 11.60 -12.57 -3.02
CA GLU A 45 13.03 -12.38 -3.31
C GLU A 45 13.69 -13.55 -4.06
N LYS A 46 13.02 -14.71 -4.10
CA LYS A 46 13.46 -15.91 -4.83
C LYS A 46 12.77 -16.04 -6.20
N GLY A 47 12.00 -15.03 -6.62
CA GLY A 47 11.21 -15.06 -7.86
C GLY A 47 10.00 -15.98 -7.81
N LYS A 48 9.57 -16.43 -6.62
CA LYS A 48 8.38 -17.29 -6.47
C LYS A 48 7.13 -16.43 -6.29
N GLU A 49 6.10 -16.73 -7.08
CA GLU A 49 4.80 -16.08 -6.98
C GLU A 49 4.08 -16.43 -5.68
N PHE A 50 3.41 -15.43 -5.11
CA PHE A 50 2.50 -15.58 -3.99
C PHE A 50 1.33 -14.60 -4.12
N ILE A 51 0.24 -14.91 -3.40
CA ILE A 51 -0.89 -14.02 -3.17
C ILE A 51 -0.91 -13.68 -1.68
N LEU A 52 -1.09 -12.39 -1.38
CA LEU A 52 -1.33 -11.90 -0.03
C LEU A 52 -2.70 -11.23 0.03
N GLU A 53 -3.48 -11.62 1.02
CA GLU A 53 -4.67 -10.91 1.45
C GLU A 53 -4.35 -10.23 2.80
N ALA A 54 -4.68 -8.94 2.91
CA ALA A 54 -4.37 -8.14 4.09
C ALA A 54 -5.50 -7.17 4.41
N THR A 55 -5.62 -6.82 5.69
CA THR A 55 -6.53 -5.80 6.19
C THR A 55 -5.81 -4.73 7.00
N ASP A 56 -6.54 -3.67 7.36
CA ASP A 56 -6.14 -2.65 8.33
C ASP A 56 -4.79 -2.01 7.96
N PHE A 57 -3.84 -1.95 8.90
CA PHE A 57 -2.54 -1.31 8.70
C PHE A 57 -1.72 -1.95 7.58
N LEU A 58 -1.77 -3.28 7.42
CA LEU A 58 -0.99 -3.94 6.36
C LEU A 58 -1.58 -3.66 4.98
N ALA A 59 -2.91 -3.58 4.86
CA ALA A 59 -3.55 -3.15 3.61
C ALA A 59 -3.15 -1.72 3.25
N ARG A 60 -3.18 -0.81 4.23
CA ARG A 60 -2.71 0.57 4.06
C ARG A 60 -1.26 0.65 3.59
N ALA A 61 -0.36 -0.07 4.25
CA ALA A 61 1.05 -0.09 3.88
C ALA A 61 1.27 -0.63 2.45
N VAL A 62 0.60 -1.72 2.08
CA VAL A 62 0.72 -2.28 0.72
C VAL A 62 0.25 -1.27 -0.34
N LEU A 63 -0.87 -0.58 -0.10
CA LEU A 63 -1.40 0.41 -1.03
C LEU A 63 -0.49 1.64 -1.12
N HIS A 64 0.01 2.14 0.01
CA HIS A 64 0.97 3.24 0.06
C HIS A 64 2.24 2.93 -0.74
N GLU A 65 2.85 1.76 -0.53
CA GLU A 65 4.06 1.38 -1.25
C GLU A 65 3.80 1.09 -2.73
N ASN A 66 2.61 0.61 -3.08
CA ASN A 66 2.21 0.43 -4.47
C ASN A 66 2.01 1.77 -5.21
N ASP A 67 1.53 2.81 -4.52
CA ASP A 67 1.40 4.15 -5.10
C ASP A 67 2.75 4.74 -5.52
N HIS A 68 3.82 4.51 -4.75
CA HIS A 68 5.17 4.92 -5.13
C HIS A 68 5.60 4.32 -6.48
N LEU A 69 5.18 3.09 -6.78
CA LEU A 69 5.47 2.45 -8.09
C LEU A 69 4.74 3.14 -9.25
N ASN A 70 3.65 3.84 -8.95
CA ASN A 70 2.86 4.62 -9.92
C ASN A 70 3.19 6.12 -9.89
N GLY A 71 4.16 6.55 -9.06
CA GLY A 71 4.54 7.95 -8.93
C GLY A 71 3.55 8.81 -8.12
N THR A 72 2.69 8.18 -7.31
CA THR A 72 1.72 8.87 -6.44
C THR A 72 2.23 8.89 -5.01
N LEU A 73 2.09 10.03 -4.32
CA LEU A 73 2.40 10.18 -2.90
C LEU A 73 1.11 10.31 -2.07
N PHE A 74 1.18 9.96 -0.78
CA PHE A 74 0.00 10.06 0.09
C PHE A 74 -0.58 11.49 0.17
N VAL A 75 0.28 12.51 0.08
CA VAL A 75 -0.14 13.92 0.09
C VAL A 75 -0.99 14.31 -1.12
N ASP A 76 -0.93 13.56 -2.21
CA ASP A 76 -1.75 13.81 -3.40
C ASP A 76 -3.24 13.56 -3.15
N TYR A 77 -3.58 12.79 -2.10
CA TYR A 77 -4.95 12.50 -1.67
C TYR A 77 -5.53 13.54 -0.71
N LEU A 78 -4.74 14.51 -0.24
CA LEU A 78 -5.17 15.52 0.74
C LEU A 78 -5.87 16.73 0.10
N LYS A 79 -6.20 16.66 -1.19
CA LYS A 79 -6.78 17.77 -1.96
C LYS A 79 -8.25 17.99 -1.66
#